data_AF-T1G7B2-F1
#
_entry.id   AF-T1G7B2-F1
#
_cell.length_a   1.000
_cell.length_b   1.000
_cell.length_c   1.000
_cell.angle_alpha   90.00
_cell.angle_beta   90.00
_cell.angle_gamma   90.00
#
_symmetry.space_group_name_H-M   'P 1'
#
loop_
_entity.id
_entity.type
_entity.pdbx_description
1 polymer ?
#
loop_
_entity_poly.entity_id
_entity_poly.type
_entity_poly.pdbx_seq_one_letter_code
_entity_poly.pdbx_strand_id
1 'polypeptide(L)'
;RTVQKNAVYSCLSGKNCPIDKRRRNRCQYCRFEKCLHVGMVKEVVRTDYLKGRRGRLPSKSKLASFQREGSLSPQASLITLLVRAHIDTSPDLSSFDYSQVRPLYIPKYKFF
;
A
#
# COMPACT_ATOMS: atom_id res chain seq x y z
N ARG A 1 11.99 12.27 -7.66
CA ARG A 1 11.81 12.90 -6.33
C ARG A 1 10.40 13.44 -6.14
N THR A 2 9.93 14.41 -6.93
CA THR A 2 8.59 15.02 -6.77
C THR A 2 7.46 13.98 -6.75
N VAL A 3 7.36 13.14 -7.78
CA VAL A 3 6.34 12.07 -7.85
C VAL A 3 6.48 11.06 -6.70
N GLN A 4 7.69 10.55 -6.44
CA GLN A 4 7.93 9.56 -5.38
C GLN A 4 7.59 10.04 -3.96
N LYS A 5 7.65 11.35 -3.73
CA LYS A 5 7.35 11.95 -2.41
C LYS A 5 5.96 12.57 -2.37
N ASN A 6 5.18 12.48 -3.46
CA ASN A 6 3.93 13.22 -3.63
C ASN A 6 4.07 14.70 -3.24
N ALA A 7 5.21 15.31 -3.61
CA ALA A 7 5.52 16.66 -3.19
C ALA A 7 4.64 17.67 -3.92
N VAL A 8 3.98 18.53 -3.16
CA VAL A 8 3.18 19.65 -3.67
C VAL A 8 4.01 20.93 -3.57
N TYR A 9 4.01 21.71 -4.64
CA TYR A 9 4.74 22.97 -4.72
C TYR A 9 3.78 24.11 -5.04
N SER A 10 4.11 25.30 -4.56
CA SER A 10 3.39 26.53 -4.88
C SER A 10 4.33 27.51 -5.58
N CYS A 11 3.81 28.26 -6.54
CA CYS A 11 4.54 29.39 -7.13
C CYS A 11 4.32 30.64 -6.26
N LEU A 12 5.38 31.41 -6.04
CA LEU A 12 5.32 32.70 -5.33
C LEU A 12 5.09 33.90 -6.27
N SER A 13 4.86 33.63 -7.56
CA SER A 13 4.70 34.63 -8.62
C SER A 13 3.54 34.21 -9.53
N GLY A 14 3.48 34.70 -10.77
CA GLY A 14 2.40 34.42 -11.73
C GLY A 14 2.41 33.04 -12.40
N LYS A 15 2.96 31.99 -11.75
CA LYS A 15 3.02 30.60 -12.29
C LYS A 15 3.69 30.46 -13.67
N ASN A 16 4.47 31.45 -14.08
CA ASN A 16 5.11 31.54 -15.40
C ASN A 16 6.64 31.77 -15.28
N CYS A 17 7.27 31.28 -14.21
CA CYS A 17 8.69 31.51 -14.00
C CYS A 17 9.54 30.90 -15.13
N PRO A 18 10.56 31.62 -15.64
CA PRO A 18 11.41 31.10 -16.71
C PRO A 18 12.30 29.94 -16.23
N ILE A 19 12.21 28.80 -16.92
CA ILE A 19 12.93 27.56 -16.57
C ILE A 19 14.09 27.31 -17.54
N ASP A 20 15.27 27.77 -17.14
CA ASP A 20 16.56 27.57 -17.82
C ASP A 20 17.55 26.78 -16.93
N LYS A 21 18.68 26.33 -17.51
CA LYS A 21 19.73 25.59 -16.77
C LYS A 21 20.16 26.27 -15.46
N ARG A 22 20.31 27.60 -15.48
CA ARG A 22 20.74 28.41 -14.33
C ARG A 22 19.63 28.66 -13.30
N ARG A 23 18.37 28.82 -13.74
CA ARG A 23 17.27 29.33 -12.90
C ARG A 23 16.20 28.30 -12.54
N ARG A 24 16.25 27.09 -13.11
CA ARG A 24 15.24 26.02 -12.89
C ARG A 24 14.98 25.65 -11.43
N ASN A 25 15.94 25.90 -10.53
CA ASN A 25 15.79 25.60 -9.11
C ASN A 25 15.07 26.71 -8.31
N ARG A 26 14.83 27.89 -8.90
CA ARG A 26 14.19 29.02 -8.21
C ARG A 26 12.70 28.79 -7.93
N CYS A 27 11.99 28.09 -8.82
CA CYS A 27 10.58 27.77 -8.64
C CYS A 27 10.33 26.28 -8.93
N GLN A 28 10.08 25.51 -7.88
CA GLN A 28 9.83 24.07 -7.98
C GLN A 28 8.50 23.78 -8.67
N TYR A 29 7.47 24.63 -8.44
CA TYR A 29 6.18 24.54 -9.11
C TYR A 29 6.33 24.66 -10.64
N CYS A 30 6.85 25.79 -11.14
CA CYS A 30 6.96 26.02 -12.59
C CYS A 30 7.89 25.01 -13.26
N ARG A 31 8.93 24.55 -12.55
CA ARG A 31 9.80 23.47 -13.05
C ARG A 31 9.02 22.18 -13.24
N PHE A 32 8.23 21.77 -12.23
CA PHE A 32 7.47 20.53 -12.29
C PHE A 32 6.34 20.61 -13.32
N GLU A 33 5.63 21.73 -13.39
CA GLU A 33 4.62 22.00 -14.42
C GLU A 33 5.21 21.89 -15.83
N LYS A 34 6.38 22.50 -16.07
CA LYS A 34 7.07 22.38 -17.37
C LYS A 34 7.43 20.93 -17.69
N CYS A 35 7.87 20.14 -16.69
CA CYS A 35 8.12 18.71 -16.90
C CYS A 35 6.89 17.97 -17.42
N LEU A 36 5.71 18.24 -16.84
CA LEU A 36 4.45 17.63 -17.29
C LEU A 36 4.07 18.12 -18.69
N HIS A 37 4.21 19.43 -18.94
CA HIS A 37 3.89 20.04 -20.23
C HIS A 37 4.72 19.48 -21.39
N VAL A 38 6.00 19.16 -21.17
CA VAL A 38 6.86 18.52 -22.18
C VAL A 38 6.65 17.00 -22.29
N GLY A 39 5.66 16.43 -21.57
CA GLY A 39 5.28 15.03 -21.69
C GLY A 39 5.98 14.06 -20.73
N MET A 40 6.54 14.54 -19.60
CA MET A 40 7.00 13.59 -18.56
C MET A 40 5.80 12.91 -17.91
N VAL A 41 5.75 11.58 -18.03
CA VAL A 41 4.68 10.73 -17.52
C VAL A 41 4.92 10.41 -16.04
N LYS A 42 3.93 10.61 -15.16
CA LYS A 42 4.10 10.36 -13.70
C LYS A 42 4.13 8.87 -13.41
N GLU A 43 3.34 8.11 -14.15
CA GLU A 43 3.09 6.68 -14.03
C GLU A 43 4.34 5.84 -14.35
N VAL A 44 5.32 6.39 -15.09
CA VAL A 44 6.59 5.70 -15.37
C VAL A 44 7.57 5.78 -14.19
N VAL A 45 7.27 6.60 -13.18
CA VAL A 45 8.08 6.68 -11.97
C VAL A 45 7.76 5.47 -11.10
N ARG A 46 8.78 4.63 -10.85
CA ARG A 46 8.65 3.46 -9.96
C ARG A 46 8.25 3.90 -8.54
N THR A 47 7.12 3.40 -8.07
CA THR A 47 6.62 3.52 -6.69
C THR A 47 6.71 2.18 -5.96
N ASP A 48 6.58 2.21 -4.64
CA ASP A 48 6.34 1.04 -3.79
C ASP A 48 7.34 -0.12 -4.02
N TYR A 49 6.83 -1.31 -4.32
CA TYR A 49 7.57 -2.57 -4.54
C TYR A 49 8.49 -2.55 -5.77
N LEU A 50 8.37 -1.57 -6.66
CA LEU A 50 9.30 -1.39 -7.79
C LEU A 50 10.48 -0.49 -7.46
N LYS A 51 10.49 0.17 -6.31
CA LYS A 51 11.57 1.07 -5.90
C LYS A 51 12.91 0.32 -5.82
N GLY A 52 13.96 0.91 -6.37
CA GLY A 52 15.31 0.32 -6.40
C GLY A 52 15.59 -0.65 -7.56
N ARG A 53 14.57 -1.14 -8.27
CA ARG A 53 14.78 -1.97 -9.47
C ARG A 53 15.28 -1.11 -10.64
N ARG A 54 16.33 -1.60 -11.31
CA ARG A 54 16.94 -1.00 -12.51
C ARG A 54 16.53 -1.78 -13.77
N GLY A 55 16.67 -1.17 -14.96
CA GLY A 55 16.33 -1.81 -16.24
C GLY A 55 15.02 -1.32 -16.87
N ARG A 56 14.52 -2.05 -17.88
CA ARG A 56 13.30 -1.72 -18.62
C ARG A 56 12.07 -1.78 -17.69
N LEU A 57 11.14 -0.84 -17.84
CA LEU A 57 9.86 -0.92 -17.12
C LEU A 57 9.06 -2.15 -17.60
N PRO A 58 8.39 -2.88 -16.70
CA PRO A 58 7.48 -3.94 -17.10
C PRO A 58 6.41 -3.38 -18.03
N SER A 59 6.07 -4.12 -19.09
CA SER A 59 4.92 -3.77 -19.93
C SER A 59 3.66 -3.68 -19.06
N LYS A 60 2.73 -2.80 -19.46
CA LYS A 60 1.43 -2.60 -18.78
C LYS A 60 0.67 -3.92 -18.58
N SER A 61 0.81 -4.87 -19.51
CA SER A 61 0.26 -6.23 -19.42
C SER A 61 0.83 -7.03 -18.24
N LYS A 62 2.13 -6.85 -17.93
CA LYS A 62 2.82 -7.51 -16.83
C LYS A 62 2.55 -6.83 -15.49
N LEU A 63 2.36 -5.51 -15.49
CA LEU A 63 2.01 -4.74 -14.29
C LEU A 63 0.61 -5.09 -13.76
N ALA A 64 -0.35 -5.36 -14.67
CA ALA A 64 -1.66 -5.90 -14.31
C ALA A 64 -1.57 -7.31 -13.66
N SER A 65 -0.56 -8.09 -14.01
CA SER A 65 -0.27 -9.38 -13.34
C SER A 65 0.30 -9.19 -11.93
N PHE A 66 1.11 -8.16 -11.70
CA PHE A 66 1.65 -7.83 -10.37
C PHE A 66 0.63 -7.12 -9.46
N GLN A 67 -0.30 -6.33 -10.02
CA GLN A 67 -1.44 -5.81 -9.26
C GLN A 67 -2.39 -6.94 -8.85
N ARG A 68 -2.52 -8.01 -9.64
CA ARG A 68 -3.23 -9.24 -9.22
C ARG A 68 -2.52 -10.04 -8.12
N GLU A 69 -1.23 -9.82 -7.90
CA GLU A 69 -0.51 -10.37 -6.74
C GLU A 69 -0.64 -9.46 -5.49
N GLY A 70 -0.96 -8.17 -5.67
CA GLY A 70 -1.35 -7.25 -4.59
C GLY A 70 -2.86 -7.22 -4.29
N SER A 71 -3.67 -7.83 -5.16
CA SER A 71 -5.10 -8.05 -4.96
C SER A 71 -5.38 -9.54 -5.09
N LEU A 72 -5.23 -10.26 -3.97
CA LEU A 72 -5.79 -11.61 -3.72
C LEU A 72 -5.98 -12.47 -4.98
N SER A 73 -5.04 -13.40 -5.20
CA SER A 73 -5.24 -14.62 -6.00
C SER A 73 -6.62 -15.26 -5.66
N PRO A 74 -7.28 -16.03 -6.56
CA PRO A 74 -8.72 -16.40 -6.53
C PRO A 74 -9.27 -17.17 -5.30
N GLN A 75 -8.66 -17.12 -4.14
CA GLN A 75 -8.94 -17.95 -2.98
C GLN A 75 -9.47 -17.09 -1.83
N ALA A 76 -10.77 -16.83 -1.87
CA ALA A 76 -11.61 -16.22 -0.83
C ALA A 76 -11.23 -14.77 -0.39
N SER A 77 -12.23 -13.88 -0.36
CA SER A 77 -12.06 -12.52 0.15
C SER A 77 -11.64 -12.51 1.63
N LEU A 78 -10.97 -11.45 2.11
CA LEU A 78 -10.61 -11.32 3.54
C LEU A 78 -11.84 -11.48 4.46
N ILE A 79 -12.99 -10.96 4.02
CA ILE A 79 -14.27 -11.13 4.72
C ILE A 79 -14.61 -12.63 4.84
N THR A 80 -14.47 -13.39 3.75
CA THR A 80 -14.72 -14.84 3.74
C THR A 80 -13.76 -15.61 4.64
N LEU A 81 -12.49 -15.22 4.72
CA LEU A 81 -11.50 -15.85 5.61
C LEU A 81 -11.83 -15.58 7.08
N LEU A 82 -12.18 -14.34 7.42
CA LEU A 82 -12.58 -13.96 8.77
C LEU A 82 -13.87 -14.68 9.21
N VAL A 83 -14.86 -14.78 8.31
CA VAL A 83 -16.12 -15.50 8.58
C VAL A 83 -15.87 -16.99 8.79
N ARG A 84 -15.04 -17.65 7.97
CA ARG A 84 -14.68 -19.06 8.19
C ARG A 84 -13.93 -19.27 9.51
N ALA A 85 -12.92 -18.45 9.78
CA ALA A 85 -12.17 -18.54 11.02
C ALA A 85 -13.09 -18.38 12.24
N HIS A 86 -14.09 -17.50 12.17
CA HIS A 86 -15.09 -17.35 13.22
C HIS A 86 -15.95 -18.60 13.39
N ILE A 87 -16.53 -19.13 12.30
CA ILE A 87 -17.32 -20.37 12.32
C ILE A 87 -16.51 -21.55 12.90
N ASP A 88 -15.23 -21.65 12.55
CA ASP A 88 -14.35 -22.74 13.02
C ASP A 88 -13.94 -22.59 14.50
N THR A 89 -13.86 -21.36 15.02
CA THR A 89 -13.44 -21.10 16.41
C THR A 89 -14.59 -20.84 17.38
N SER A 90 -15.82 -20.67 16.89
CA SER A 90 -17.02 -20.56 17.72
C SER A 90 -17.99 -21.72 17.41
N PRO A 91 -17.79 -22.91 18.02
CA PRO A 91 -18.83 -23.93 18.02
C PRO A 91 -20.10 -23.37 18.68
N ASP A 92 -21.24 -23.69 18.07
CA ASP A 92 -22.56 -23.28 18.51
C ASP A 92 -22.78 -23.64 20.00
N LEU A 93 -23.16 -22.65 20.81
CA LEU A 93 -23.42 -22.81 22.24
C LEU A 93 -24.57 -23.79 22.51
N SER A 94 -25.34 -24.18 21.49
CA SER A 94 -26.44 -25.14 21.58
C SER A 94 -25.98 -26.61 21.69
N SER A 95 -24.71 -26.93 21.40
CA SER A 95 -24.21 -28.33 21.36
C SER A 95 -23.23 -28.70 22.48
N PHE A 96 -23.01 -27.85 23.49
CA PHE A 96 -22.10 -28.17 24.59
C PHE A 96 -22.80 -28.97 25.70
N ASP A 97 -22.38 -30.22 25.86
CA ASP A 97 -22.66 -31.01 27.06
C ASP A 97 -21.71 -30.58 28.19
N TYR A 98 -22.21 -29.76 29.11
CA TYR A 98 -21.48 -29.28 30.29
C TYR A 98 -21.09 -30.40 31.28
N SER A 99 -21.54 -31.64 31.08
CA SER A 99 -21.19 -32.76 31.97
C SER A 99 -19.76 -33.31 31.78
N GLN A 100 -19.08 -32.96 30.67
CA GLN A 100 -17.72 -33.47 30.38
C GLN A 100 -16.59 -32.51 30.76
N VAL A 101 -16.90 -31.31 31.25
CA VAL A 101 -15.87 -30.35 31.67
C VAL A 101 -15.38 -30.71 33.07
N ARG A 102 -14.35 -31.57 33.17
CA ARG A 102 -13.63 -31.77 34.44
C ARG A 102 -12.98 -30.43 34.84
N PRO A 103 -13.19 -29.94 36.08
CA PRO A 103 -12.53 -28.73 36.52
C PRO A 103 -11.02 -28.98 36.57
N LEU A 104 -10.27 -28.32 35.68
CA LEU A 104 -8.82 -28.30 35.77
C LEU A 104 -8.43 -27.56 37.05
N TYR A 105 -7.87 -28.30 38.00
CA TYR A 105 -7.25 -27.77 39.20
C TYR A 105 -6.10 -26.83 38.78
N ILE A 106 -6.30 -25.53 38.94
CA ILE A 106 -5.27 -24.52 38.72
C ILE A 106 -4.41 -24.48 40.00
N PRO A 107 -3.12 -24.84 39.96
CA PRO A 107 -2.25 -24.69 41.12
C PRO A 107 -2.06 -23.19 41.39
N LYS A 108 -2.41 -22.74 42.59
CA LYS A 108 -2.19 -21.36 43.03
C LYS A 108 -0.70 -21.01 42.92
N TYR A 109 -0.35 -20.09 42.01
CA TYR A 109 0.98 -19.53 41.90
C TYR A 109 1.37 -18.88 43.24
N LYS A 110 2.46 -19.37 43.83
CA LYS A 110 3.06 -18.84 45.06
C LYS A 110 3.90 -17.62 44.65
N PHE A 111 3.42 -16.42 44.98
CA PHE A 111 4.22 -15.19 44.91
C PHE A 111 5.34 -15.25 45.96
N PHE A 112 6.58 -15.06 45.52
CA PHE A 112 7.68 -14.56 46.33
C PHE A 112 8.05 -13.17 45.78
#